data_AF-A0A950ETL0-F1
#
_entry.id   AF-A0A950ETL0-F1
#
_cell.length_a   1.000
_cell.length_b   1.000
_cell.length_c   1.000
_cell.angle_alpha   90.00
_cell.angle_beta   90.00
_cell.angle_gamma   90.00
#
_symmetry.space_group_name_H-M   'P 1'
#
loop_
_entity.id
_entity.type
_entity.pdbx_description
1 polymer ?
#
loop_
_entity_poly.entity_id
_entity_poly.type
_entity_poly.pdbx_seq_one_letter_code
_entity_poly.pdbx_strand_id
1 'polypeptide(L)' 'KESVPYMRKQWAEREARSLATVKAGGAEIIEVDKAPFQAAMKPVYDKFITDAQLKSLVKRVQEVQ' A
#
# COMPACT_ATOMS: atom_id res chain seq x y z
N LYS A 1 -22.10 4.01 -7.66
CA LYS A 1 -20.83 4.60 -8.17
C LYS A 1 -20.30 5.70 -7.24
N GLU A 2 -21.15 6.40 -6.49
CA GLU A 2 -20.73 7.46 -5.54
C GLU A 2 -20.16 6.93 -4.21
N SER A 3 -20.38 5.64 -3.92
CA SER A 3 -19.90 5.00 -2.69
C SER A 3 -18.37 4.97 -2.59
N VAL A 4 -17.63 4.93 -3.70
CA VAL A 4 -16.15 4.88 -3.68
C VAL A 4 -15.56 6.22 -3.24
N PRO A 5 -15.91 7.39 -3.83
CA PRO A 5 -15.50 8.69 -3.30
C PRO A 5 -15.89 8.91 -1.83
N TYR A 6 -17.13 8.56 -1.47
CA TYR A 6 -17.61 8.68 -0.10
C TYR A 6 -16.78 7.82 0.87
N MET A 7 -16.55 6.55 0.53
CA MET A 7 -15.75 5.63 1.35
C MET A 7 -14.31 6.12 1.51
N ARG A 8 -13.66 6.62 0.44
CA ARG A 8 -12.29 7.13 0.51
C ARG A 8 -12.16 8.32 1.47
N LYS A 9 -13.15 9.21 1.49
CA LYS A 9 -13.19 10.32 2.46
C LYS A 9 -13.26 9.78 3.89
N GLN A 10 -14.21 8.88 4.16
CA GLN A 10 -14.36 8.31 5.50
C GLN A 10 -13.14 7.50 5.94
N TRP A 11 -12.47 6.82 5.00
CA TRP A 11 -11.25 6.06 5.26
C TRP A 11 -10.09 6.97 5.66
N ALA A 12 -9.83 8.04 4.91
CA ALA A 12 -8.78 9.01 5.25
C ALA A 12 -9.00 9.64 6.63
N GLU A 13 -10.25 10.02 6.95
CA GLU A 13 -10.59 10.52 8.29
C GLU A 13 -10.35 9.46 9.37
N ARG A 14 -10.59 8.18 9.08
CA ARG A 14 -10.39 7.08 10.02
C ARG A 14 -8.91 6.80 10.25
N GLU A 15 -8.08 6.78 9.20
CA GLU A 15 -6.63 6.59 9.33
C GLU A 15 -6.01 7.63 10.26
N ALA A 16 -6.36 8.92 10.08
CA ALA A 16 -5.87 10.00 10.92
C ALA A 16 -6.29 9.83 12.40
N ARG A 17 -7.56 9.51 12.65
CA ARG A 17 -8.06 9.26 14.02
C ARG A 17 -7.37 8.06 14.66
N SER A 18 -7.27 6.94 13.95
CA SER A 18 -6.64 5.72 14.46
C SER A 18 -5.16 5.93 14.77
N LEU A 19 -4.43 6.65 13.92
CA LEU A 19 -3.04 7.01 14.19
C LEU A 19 -2.88 7.83 15.47
N ALA A 20 -3.77 8.82 15.69
CA ALA A 20 -3.76 9.62 16.91
C ALA A 20 -4.06 8.78 18.16
N THR A 21 -5.04 7.87 18.08
CA THR A 21 -5.39 6.96 19.18
C THR A 21 -4.22 6.06 19.59
N VAL A 22 -3.53 5.41 18.63
CA VAL A 22 -2.42 4.51 18.97
C VAL A 22 -1.21 5.27 19.52
N LYS A 23 -0.93 6.48 19.01
CA LYS A 23 0.12 7.35 19.57
C LYS A 23 -0.19 7.75 21.00
N ALA A 24 -1.43 8.15 21.29
CA ALA A 24 -1.87 8.46 22.66
C ALA A 24 -1.82 7.24 23.58
N GLY A 25 -1.99 6.03 23.03
CA GLY A 25 -1.79 4.76 23.73
C GLY A 25 -0.33 4.35 23.92
N GLY A 26 0.64 5.18 23.52
CA GLY A 26 2.07 4.94 23.71
C GLY A 26 2.76 4.20 22.56
N ALA A 27 2.11 4.02 21.41
CA ALA A 27 2.77 3.43 20.25
C ALA A 27 3.83 4.36 19.64
N GLU A 28 5.03 3.84 19.43
CA GLU A 28 6.10 4.52 18.70
C GLU A 28 5.96 4.27 17.20
N ILE A 29 6.03 5.34 16.41
CA ILE A 29 5.95 5.26 14.94
C ILE A 29 7.36 5.40 14.37
N ILE A 30 7.87 4.31 13.80
CA ILE A 30 9.23 4.21 13.29
C ILE A 30 9.17 4.28 11.75
N GLU A 31 9.82 5.30 11.19
CA GLU A 31 10.07 5.36 9.75
C GLU A 31 11.29 4.51 9.40
N VAL A 32 11.18 3.73 8.33
CA VAL A 32 12.23 2.81 7.88
C VAL A 32 12.54 3.02 6.41
N ASP A 33 13.76 2.71 6.01
CA ASP A 33 14.09 2.57 4.58
C ASP A 33 13.31 1.38 4.01
N LYS A 34 12.42 1.68 3.06
CA LYS A 34 11.53 0.69 2.44
C LYS A 34 12.20 -0.02 1.25
N ALA A 35 13.31 0.49 0.72
CA ALA A 35 13.95 -0.09 -0.48
C ALA A 35 14.42 -1.54 -0.27
N PRO A 36 15.04 -1.93 0.87
CA PRO A 36 15.42 -3.32 1.10
C PRO A 36 14.22 -4.26 1.17
N PHE A 37 13.11 -3.81 1.74
CA PHE A 37 11.87 -4.60 1.83
C PHE A 37 11.25 -4.78 0.45
N GLN A 38 11.22 -3.72 -0.37
CA GLN A 38 10.75 -3.81 -1.76
C GLN A 38 11.60 -4.77 -2.59
N ALA A 39 12.93 -4.71 -2.45
CA ALA A 39 13.84 -5.61 -3.15
C ALA A 39 13.62 -7.08 -2.72
N ALA A 40 13.42 -7.32 -1.42
CA ALA A 40 13.13 -8.65 -0.89
C ALA A 40 11.82 -9.26 -1.42
N MET A 41 10.89 -8.45 -1.96
CA MET A 41 9.65 -8.94 -2.55
C MET A 41 9.80 -9.46 -3.99
N LYS A 42 10.95 -9.28 -4.64
CA LYS A 42 11.15 -9.73 -6.03
C LYS A 42 10.77 -11.22 -6.25
N PRO A 43 11.17 -12.17 -5.38
CA PRO A 43 10.79 -13.58 -5.55
C PRO A 43 9.28 -13.83 -5.47
N VAL A 44 8.52 -12.97 -4.77
CA VAL A 44 7.06 -13.05 -4.70
C VAL A 44 6.45 -12.70 -6.07
N TYR A 45 6.92 -11.61 -6.70
CA TYR A 45 6.48 -11.26 -8.05
C TYR A 45 6.84 -12.37 -9.05
N ASP A 46 8.08 -12.88 -8.99
CA ASP A 46 8.53 -13.96 -9.88
C ASP A 46 7.66 -15.23 -9.73
N LYS A 47 7.24 -15.56 -8.50
CA LYS A 47 6.44 -16.75 -8.18
C LYS A 47 4.97 -16.64 -8.58
N PHE A 48 4.35 -15.47 -8.37
CA PHE A 48 2.89 -15.33 -8.49
C PHE A 48 2.43 -14.60 -9.77
N ILE A 49 3.29 -13.79 -10.38
CA ILE A 49 2.98 -13.05 -11.61
C ILE A 49 3.59 -13.80 -12.80
N THR A 50 3.05 -14.98 -13.09
CA THR A 50 3.60 -15.89 -14.11
C THR A 50 3.02 -15.66 -15.51
N ASP A 51 1.74 -15.28 -15.59
CA ASP A 51 1.03 -15.00 -16.84
C ASP A 51 1.46 -13.68 -17.51
N ALA A 52 1.48 -13.68 -18.85
CA ALA A 52 1.94 -12.54 -19.64
C ALA A 52 1.05 -11.30 -19.49
N GLN A 53 -0.27 -11.46 -19.33
CA GLN A 53 -1.19 -10.33 -19.12
C GLN A 53 -0.98 -9.72 -17.73
N LEU A 54 -0.76 -10.55 -16.70
CA LEU A 54 -0.46 -10.07 -15.36
C LEU A 54 0.90 -9.34 -15.31
N LYS A 55 1.93 -9.85 -15.97
CA LYS A 55 3.23 -9.15 -16.10
C LYS A 55 3.07 -7.78 -16.77
N SER A 56 2.30 -7.73 -17.85
CA SER A 56 1.99 -6.47 -18.55
C SER A 56 1.19 -5.49 -17.68
N LEU A 57 0.22 -5.99 -16.90
CA LEU A 57 -0.54 -5.16 -15.96
C LEU A 57 0.36 -4.57 -14.87
N VAL A 58 1.20 -5.38 -14.23
CA VAL A 58 2.14 -4.92 -13.20
C VAL A 58 3.07 -3.85 -13.76
N LYS A 59 3.64 -4.09 -14.95
CA LYS A 59 4.51 -3.11 -15.63
C LYS A 59 3.80 -1.76 -15.82
N ARG A 60 2.57 -1.76 -16.36
CA ARG A 60 1.80 -0.53 -16.54
C ARG A 60 1.52 0.20 -15.23
N VAL A 61 1.20 -0.53 -14.16
CA VAL A 61 0.95 0.08 -12.84
C VAL A 61 2.23 0.73 -12.29
N GLN A 62 3.40 0.10 -12.49
CA GLN A 62 4.69 0.65 -12.08
C GLN A 62 5.13 1.89 -12.88
N GLU A 63 4.62 2.04 -14.11
CA GLU A 63 4.93 3.17 -15.00
C GLU A 63 4.01 4.38 -14.78
N VAL A 64 2.88 4.20 -14.08
CA VAL A 64 1.97 5.31 -13.72
C VAL A 64 2.54 6.04 -12.51
N GLN A 65 2.72 7.37 -12.66
CA GLN A 65 3.09 8.29 -11.58
C GLN A 65 1.94 8.53 -10.60
#